data_AF-A0A257PUT3-F1
#
_entry.id   AF-A0A257PUT3-F1
#
_cell.length_a   1.000
_cell.length_b   1.000
_cell.length_c   1.000
_cell.angle_alpha   90.00
_cell.angle_beta   90.00
_cell.angle_gamma   90.00
#
_symmetry.space_group_name_H-M   'P 1'
#
loop_
_entity.id
_entity.type
_entity.pdbx_description
1 polymer ?
#
loop_
_entity_poly.entity_id
_entity_poly.type
_entity_poly.pdbx_seq_one_letter_code
_entity_poly.pdbx_strand_id
1 'polypeptide(L)' 'MALKSKPLHEVRPTIPLATVTQEEVVRINLNVPKRVRQAWKARALREDKTLTDLIMEAMKPYSREDVSA' A
#
# COMPACT_ATOMS: atom_id res chain seq x y z
N MET A 1 43.00 11.57 -1.76
CA MET A 1 41.91 12.10 -0.92
C MET A 1 40.72 11.16 -1.04
N ALA A 2 40.53 10.24 -0.08
CA ALA A 2 39.38 9.34 -0.08
C ALA A 2 38.23 10.04 0.66
N LEU A 3 37.07 10.18 0.00
CA LEU A 3 35.85 10.67 0.63
C LEU A 3 35.42 9.65 1.70
N LYS A 4 35.71 9.94 2.97
CA LYS A 4 35.21 9.13 4.09
C LYS A 4 33.70 9.36 4.19
N SER A 5 32.92 8.28 4.06
CA SER A 5 31.47 8.32 4.29
C SER A 5 31.20 8.72 5.74
N LYS A 6 30.30 9.68 5.95
CA LYS A 6 29.87 10.07 7.29
C LYS A 6 28.92 9.02 7.86
N PRO A 7 28.98 8.72 9.17
CA PRO A 7 28.06 7.81 9.81
C PRO A 7 26.63 8.40 9.78
N LEU A 8 25.63 7.51 9.65
CA LEU A 8 24.24 7.87 9.36
C LEU A 8 23.63 8.90 10.34
N HIS A 9 24.09 8.90 11.60
CA HIS A 9 23.62 9.81 12.66
C HIS A 9 24.20 11.24 12.55
N GLU A 10 25.27 11.44 11.79
CA GLU A 10 25.81 12.76 11.45
C GLU A 10 25.17 13.35 10.18
N VAL A 11 24.36 12.54 9.48
CA VAL A 11 23.55 12.99 8.35
C VAL A 11 22.29 13.63 8.94
N ARG A 12 21.99 14.85 8.48
CA ARG A 12 21.07 15.83 9.09
C ARG A 12 19.75 15.21 9.59
N PRO A 13 19.26 15.57 10.79
CA PRO A 13 17.92 15.19 11.26
C PRO A 13 16.78 15.83 10.44
N THR A 14 17.12 16.73 9.51
CA THR A 14 16.18 17.46 8.64
C THR A 14 15.75 16.66 7.41
N ILE A 15 16.26 15.44 7.21
CA ILE A 15 15.68 14.55 6.18
C ILE A 15 14.33 14.08 6.74
N PRO A 16 13.20 14.43 6.11
CA PRO A 16 11.91 13.91 6.54
C PRO A 16 11.91 12.41 6.27
N LEU A 17 12.14 11.60 7.31
CA LEU A 17 12.01 10.13 7.24
C LEU A 17 10.62 9.71 6.75
N ALA A 18 9.61 10.57 6.94
CA ALA A 18 8.25 10.38 6.44
C ALA A 18 8.17 10.22 4.92
N THR A 19 9.13 10.73 4.14
CA THR A 19 9.15 10.57 2.68
C THR A 19 9.79 9.24 2.26
N VAL A 20 10.54 8.58 3.15
CA VAL A 20 11.26 7.32 2.87
C VAL A 20 10.41 6.08 3.20
N THR A 21 9.40 6.22 4.06
CA THR A 21 8.54 5.11 4.52
C THR A 21 7.13 5.10 3.93
N GLN A 22 6.82 5.96 2.95
CA GLN A 22 5.55 5.88 2.24
C GLN A 22 5.68 4.79 1.17
N GLU A 23 4.96 3.68 1.37
CA GLU A 23 4.73 2.71 0.30
C GLU A 23 4.21 3.46 -0.94
N GLU A 24 4.79 3.15 -2.10
CA GLU A 24 4.40 3.79 -3.35
C GLU A 24 2.99 3.31 -3.75
N VAL A 25 1.96 4.06 -3.33
CA VAL A 25 0.57 3.71 -3.61
C VAL A 25 0.21 4.09 -5.04
N VAL A 26 -0.04 3.08 -5.87
CA VAL A 26 -0.52 3.24 -7.25
C VAL A 26 -2.05 3.08 -7.30
N ARG A 27 -2.75 3.97 -8.01
CA ARG A 27 -4.21 3.87 -8.22
C ARG A 27 -4.55 2.86 -9.31
N ILE A 28 -5.52 1.98 -9.04
CA ILE A 28 -6.08 1.04 -10.01
C ILE A 28 -7.50 1.48 -10.37
N ASN A 29 -7.73 1.87 -11.63
CA ASN A 29 -9.06 2.21 -12.14
C ASN A 29 -9.71 0.99 -12.81
N LEU A 30 -10.82 0.50 -12.27
CA LEU A 30 -11.54 -0.67 -12.77
C LEU A 30 -12.93 -0.29 -13.27
N ASN A 31 -13.24 -0.66 -14.51
CA ASN A 31 -14.60 -0.60 -15.04
C ASN A 31 -15.34 -1.87 -14.62
N VAL A 32 -16.35 -1.71 -13.74
CA VAL A 32 -17.18 -2.82 -13.27
C VAL A 32 -18.67 -2.51 -13.46
N PRO A 33 -19.52 -3.51 -13.74
CA PRO A 33 -20.95 -3.29 -13.78
C PRO A 33 -21.47 -2.74 -12.45
N LYS A 34 -22.40 -1.77 -12.50
CA LYS A 34 -22.96 -1.12 -11.30
C LYS A 34 -23.49 -2.13 -10.27
N ARG A 35 -24.16 -3.19 -10.73
CA ARG A 35 -24.69 -4.27 -9.90
C ARG A 35 -23.60 -4.99 -9.09
N VAL A 36 -22.43 -5.21 -9.70
CA VAL A 36 -21.29 -5.88 -9.06
C VAL A 36 -20.70 -4.98 -7.98
N ARG A 37 -20.49 -3.69 -8.29
CA ARG A 37 -20.01 -2.71 -7.30
C ARG A 37 -20.94 -2.60 -6.09
N GLN A 38 -22.26 -2.64 -6.31
CA GLN A 38 -23.24 -2.63 -5.21
C GLN A 38 -23.12 -3.87 -4.33
N ALA A 39 -22.97 -5.06 -4.92
CA ALA A 39 -22.77 -6.30 -4.17
C ALA A 39 -21.48 -6.26 -3.33
N TRP A 40 -20.37 -5.76 -3.90
CA TRP A 40 -19.12 -5.58 -3.16
C TRP A 40 -19.25 -4.59 -2.01
N LYS A 41 -19.92 -3.45 -2.24
CA LYS A 41 -20.16 -2.46 -1.17
C LYS A 41 -21.00 -3.04 -0.03
N ALA A 42 -22.05 -3.80 -0.35
CA ALA A 42 -22.88 -4.46 0.66
C ALA A 42 -22.11 -5.54 1.44
N ARG A 43 -21.15 -6.22 0.80
CA ARG A 43 -20.25 -7.14 1.47
C ARG A 43 -19.26 -6.43 2.39
N ALA A 44 -18.60 -5.38 1.89
CA ALA A 44 -17.65 -4.58 2.67
C ALA A 44 -18.29 -4.03 3.95
N LEU A 45 -19.53 -3.54 3.85
CA LEU A 45 -20.29 -3.06 5.00
C LEU A 45 -20.60 -4.17 6.03
N ARG A 46 -20.91 -5.39 5.57
CA ARG A 46 -21.18 -6.53 6.46
C ARG A 46 -19.92 -7.02 7.19
N GLU A 47 -18.75 -6.81 6.59
CA GLU A 47 -17.45 -7.22 7.15
C GLU A 47 -16.73 -6.07 7.89
N ASP A 48 -17.37 -4.91 8.03
CA ASP A 48 -16.79 -3.68 8.61
C ASP A 48 -15.45 -3.28 7.96
N LYS A 49 -15.38 -3.40 6.63
CA LYS A 49 -14.19 -3.09 5.82
C LYS A 49 -14.48 -2.00 4.80
N THR A 50 -13.42 -1.32 4.36
CA THR A 50 -13.54 -0.48 3.18
C THR A 50 -13.66 -1.35 1.92
N LEU A 51 -14.20 -0.78 0.84
CA LEU A 51 -14.25 -1.47 -0.45
C LEU A 51 -12.83 -1.76 -0.97
N THR A 52 -11.87 -0.88 -0.67
CA THR A 52 -10.46 -1.07 -1.02
C THR A 52 -9.89 -2.30 -0.33
N ASP A 53 -10.08 -2.42 0.99
CA ASP A 53 -9.56 -3.57 1.77
C ASP A 53 -10.17 -4.88 1.30
N LEU A 54 -11.48 -4.90 1.03
CA LEU A 54 -12.16 -6.07 0.49
C LEU A 54 -11.55 -6.51 -0.86
N ILE A 55 -11.25 -5.56 -1.75
CA ILE A 55 -10.64 -5.86 -3.05
C ILE A 55 -9.20 -6.35 -2.86
N MET A 56 -8.40 -5.69 -2.01
CA MET A 56 -7.02 -6.11 -1.73
C MET A 56 -6.98 -7.53 -1.14
N GLU A 57 -7.83 -7.84 -0.16
CA GLU A 57 -7.95 -9.18 0.41
C GLU A 57 -8.36 -10.23 -0.62
N ALA A 58 -9.33 -9.92 -1.48
CA ALA A 58 -9.75 -10.82 -2.54
C ALA A 58 -8.64 -11.10 -3.57
N MET A 59 -7.68 -10.19 -3.72
CA MET A 59 -6.53 -10.34 -4.63
C MET A 59 -5.35 -11.08 -4.00
N LYS A 60 -5.27 -11.19 -2.66
CA LYS A 60 -4.17 -11.89 -1.95
C LYS A 60 -3.87 -13.31 -2.47
N PRO A 61 -4.85 -14.17 -2.81
CA PRO A 61 -4.55 -15.50 -3.35
C PRO A 61 -3.87 -15.49 -4.72
N TYR A 62 -3.94 -14.36 -5.44
CA TYR A 62 -3.41 -14.18 -6.78
C TYR A 62 -2.13 -13.35 -6.80
N SER A 63 -1.88 -12.52 -5.78
CA SER A 63 -0.57 -11.93 -5.54
C SER A 63 0.28 -12.96 -4.80
N ARG A 64 1.28 -13.54 -5.46
CA ARG A 64 2.32 -14.34 -4.79
C ARG A 64 3.25 -13.43 -3.98
N GLU A 65 2.69 -12.54 -3.18
CA GLU A 65 3.44 -11.78 -2.19
C GLU A 65 3.72 -12.73 -1.03
N ASP A 66 4.73 -13.58 -1.22
CA ASP A 66 5.50 -14.07 -0.09
C ASP A 66 6.11 -12.82 0.55
N VAL A 67 5.51 -12.40 1.66
CA VAL A 67 5.99 -11.29 2.50
C VAL A 67 7.39 -11.67 2.99
N SER A 68 8.41 -11.36 2.19
CA SER A 68 9.80 -11.29 2.63
C SER A 68 10.03 -9.84 3.03
N ALA A 69 10.17 -9.69 4.35
CA ALA A 69 10.41 -8.47 5.10
C ALA A 69 11.59 -7.63 4.59
#